data_AF-E3LZK7-F1
#
_entry.id   AF-E3LZK7-F1
#
_cell.length_a   1.000
_cell.length_b   1.000
_cell.length_c   1.000
_cell.angle_alpha   90.00
_cell.angle_beta   90.00
_cell.angle_gamma   90.00
#
_symmetry.space_group_name_H-M   'P 1'
#
loop_
_entity.id
_entity.type
_entity.pdbx_description
1 polymer ?
#
loop_
_entity_poly.entity_id
_entity_poly.type
_entity_poly.pdbx_seq_one_letter_code
_entity_poly.pdbx_strand_id
1 'polypeptide(L)' 'MQVDEAGTTAAAATVVLMMRKSAKPQMKSSIDFQADHPFLFVLSQNSHPLFIGIHN' A
#
# COMPACT_ATOMS: atom_id res chain seq x y z
N MET A 1 7.10 8.96 -12.35
CA MET A 1 6.88 8.73 -10.91
C MET A 1 7.30 7.30 -10.62
N GLN A 2 8.39 7.12 -9.88
CA GLN A 2 8.86 5.80 -9.48
C GLN A 2 8.12 5.42 -8.19
N VAL A 3 7.35 4.33 -8.23
CA VAL A 3 6.72 3.74 -7.04
C VAL A 3 7.58 2.55 -6.67
N ASP A 4 8.25 2.62 -5.54
CA ASP A 4 9.02 1.53 -4.97
C ASP A 4 8.43 1.09 -3.63
N GLU A 5 8.80 -0.12 -3.22
CA GLU A 5 8.46 -0.67 -1.89
C GLU A 5 9.10 0.16 -0.77
N ALA A 6 10.08 1.00 -1.12
CA ALA A 6 10.83 1.87 -0.25
C ALA A 6 10.18 3.24 -0.04
N GLY A 7 8.85 3.34 -0.15
CA GLY A 7 8.09 4.45 0.39
C GLY A 7 8.53 4.68 1.85
N THR A 8 9.37 5.68 2.05
CA THR A 8 10.37 5.74 3.15
C THR A 8 9.71 5.68 4.54
N THR A 9 8.45 6.08 4.61
CA THR A 9 7.64 6.09 5.83
C THR A 9 6.79 4.82 5.98
N ALA A 10 6.25 4.27 4.88
CA ALA A 10 5.37 3.10 4.91
C ALA A 10 6.14 1.80 5.19
N ALA A 11 7.32 1.64 4.59
CA ALA A 11 8.20 0.49 4.82
C ALA A 11 8.72 0.46 6.27
N ALA A 12 9.22 1.58 6.78
CA ALA A 12 9.76 1.68 8.14
C ALA A 12 8.69 1.46 9.22
N ALA A 13 7.50 2.05 9.06
CA ALA A 13 6.39 1.84 10.00
C ALA A 13 5.92 0.37 9.99
N THR A 14 5.85 -0.26 8.81
CA THR A 14 5.43 -1.67 8.68
C THR A 14 6.43 -2.64 9.29
N VAL A 15 7.74 -2.43 9.08
CA VAL A 15 8.79 -3.26 9.67
C VAL A 15 8.76 -3.19 11.20
N VAL A 16 8.67 -1.98 11.77
CA VAL A 16 8.61 -1.79 13.24
C VAL A 16 7.34 -2.41 13.83
N LEU A 17 6.19 -2.33 13.15
CA LEU A 17 4.95 -2.95 13.61
C LEU A 17 4.97 -4.49 13.50
N MET A 18 5.56 -5.04 12.44
CA MET A 18 5.73 -6.49 12.25
C MET A 18 6.65 -7.08 13.31
N MET A 19 7.82 -6.47 13.57
CA MET A 19 8.76 -6.93 14.59
C MET A 19 8.18 -6.89 16.02
N ARG A 20 7.20 -6.01 16.26
CA ARG A 20 6.52 -5.86 17.56
C ARG A 20 5.28 -6.75 17.73
N LYS A 21 4.82 -7.47 16.71
CA LYS A 21 3.69 -8.40 16.80
C LYS A 21 4.21 -9.84 16.84
N SER A 22 4.07 -10.52 17.98
CA SER A 22 4.11 -11.98 18.05
C SER A 22 3.04 -12.59 17.12
N ALA A 23 3.29 -13.79 16.60
CA ALA A 23 2.48 -14.47 15.57
C ALA A 23 0.98 -14.18 15.71
N LYS A 24 0.39 -13.54 14.70
CA LYS A 24 -0.97 -13.01 14.77
C LYS A 24 -2.02 -14.13 14.99
N PRO A 25 -3.08 -13.85 15.79
CA PRO A 25 -4.23 -14.73 15.91
C PRO A 25 -4.91 -14.86 14.54
N GLN A 26 -5.48 -16.05 14.25
CA GLN A 26 -6.12 -16.42 12.98
C GLN A 26 -6.86 -15.24 12.34
N MET A 27 -6.19 -14.58 11.40
CA MET A 27 -6.71 -13.41 10.71
C MET A 27 -7.63 -13.96 9.61
N LYS A 28 -8.85 -13.42 9.50
CA LYS A 28 -9.78 -13.68 8.39
C LYS A 28 -8.99 -13.73 7.07
N SER A 29 -9.27 -14.72 6.24
CA SER A 29 -8.58 -14.97 4.96
C SER A 29 -8.26 -13.65 4.26
N SER A 30 -6.96 -13.37 4.10
CA SER A 30 -6.51 -12.19 3.37
C SER A 30 -7.13 -12.19 1.98
N ILE A 31 -7.56 -11.03 1.50
CA ILE A 31 -7.99 -10.88 0.11
C ILE A 31 -6.72 -10.65 -0.70
N ASP A 32 -6.43 -11.57 -1.62
CA ASP A 32 -5.36 -11.40 -2.58
C ASP A 32 -5.82 -10.42 -3.66
N PHE A 33 -5.26 -9.22 -3.65
CA PHE A 33 -5.51 -8.20 -4.66
C PHE A 33 -4.30 -8.11 -5.59
N GLN A 34 -4.52 -8.42 -6.87
CA GLN A 34 -3.50 -8.42 -7.92
C GLN A 34 -3.86 -7.35 -8.96
N ALA A 35 -3.01 -6.34 -9.10
CA ALA A 35 -3.16 -5.22 -10.04
C ALA A 35 -2.26 -5.43 -11.27
N ASP A 36 -2.45 -6.55 -11.97
CA ASP A 36 -1.67 -7.01 -13.12
C ASP A 36 -2.28 -6.64 -14.48
N HIS A 37 -3.21 -5.69 -14.48
CA HIS A 37 -3.95 -5.19 -15.63
C HIS A 37 -4.20 -3.69 -15.45
N PRO A 38 -4.63 -2.95 -16.50
CA PRO A 38 -4.75 -1.50 -16.40
C PRO A 38 -5.66 -1.04 -15.25
N PHE A 39 -5.17 -0.11 -14.43
CA PHE A 39 -5.88 0.41 -13.27
C PHE A 39 -5.74 1.93 -13.11
N LEU A 40 -6.75 2.54 -12.48
CA LEU A 40 -6.75 3.95 -12.09
C LEU A 40 -6.08 4.11 -10.72
N PHE A 41 -5.17 5.07 -10.60
CA PHE A 41 -4.60 5.47 -9.30
C PHE A 41 -4.86 6.95 -9.01
N VAL A 42 -5.03 7.27 -7.73
CA VAL A 42 -5.24 8.63 -7.23
C VAL A 42 -4.36 8.87 -6.01
N LEU A 43 -3.53 9.90 -6.05
CA LEU A 43 -2.85 10.44 -4.87
C LEU A 43 -3.65 11.64 -4.41
N SER A 44 -4.13 11.63 -3.16
CA SER A 44 -4.95 12.71 -2.61
C SER A 44 -4.45 13.13 -1.23
N GLN A 45 -4.66 14.39 -0.89
CA GLN A 45 -4.43 14.94 0.44
C GLN A 45 -5.69 15.67 0.89
N ASN A 46 -6.20 15.34 2.08
CA ASN A 46 -7.38 15.97 2.65
C ASN A 46 -8.58 15.99 1.68
N SER A 47 -8.83 14.87 0.99
CA SER A 47 -9.88 14.73 -0.04
C SER A 47 -9.68 15.56 -1.32
N HIS A 48 -8.51 16.18 -1.50
CA HIS A 48 -8.16 16.89 -2.73
C HIS A 48 -7.20 16.03 -3.56
N PRO A 49 -7.54 15.71 -4.82
CA PRO A 49 -6.66 14.95 -5.68
C PRO A 49 -5.44 15.80 -6.06
N LEU A 50 -4.25 15.24 -5.81
CA LEU A 50 -2.97 15.82 -6.20
C LEU A 50 -2.50 15.24 -7.54
N PHE A 51 -2.72 13.94 -7.76
CA PHE A 51 -2.40 13.26 -9.02
C PHE A 51 -3.47 12.21 -9.33
N ILE A 52 -3.82 12.09 -10.62
CA ILE A 52 -4.73 11.08 -11.15
C ILE A 52 -4.08 10.51 -12.40
N GLY A 53 -4.08 9.19 -12.55
CA GLY A 53 -3.50 8.55 -13.72
C GLY A 53 -3.99 7.13 -13.94
N ILE A 54 -3.83 6.65 -15.18
CA ILE A 54 -4.02 5.26 -15.55
C ILE A 54 -2.64 4.61 -15.64
N HIS A 55 -2.48 3.47 -14.99
CA HIS A 55 -1.33 2.58 -15.17
C HIS A 55 -1.75 1.44 -16.07
N ASN A 56 -0.92 1.09 -17.05
CA ASN A 56 -1.16 0.00 -18.02
C ASN A 56 -0.30 -1.19 -17.70
#